data_AF-A0A851PLW2-F1
#
_entry.id   AF-A0A851PLW2-F1
#
_cell.length_a   1.000
_cell.length_b   1.000
_cell.length_c   1.000
_cell.angle_alpha   90.00
_cell.angle_beta   90.00
_cell.angle_gamma   90.00
#
_symmetry.space_group_name_H-M   'P 1'
#
loop_
_entity.id
_entity.type
_entity.pdbx_description
1 polymer ?
#
loop_
_entity_poly.entity_id
_entity_poly.type
_entity_poly.pdbx_seq_one_letter_code
_entity_poly.pdbx_strand_id
1 'polypeptide(L)'
;VAEVKFFRHMARRVPHDTFHLKCLQLCARVLVGTGFPTYTLKTVVMHLLTTIPLSGWRGRDFLLRLEDIMRYLRCCLEEKCLDHFFFGNENMPEEIVLPPSLQEAEPPNLFQHLAQDPATHAQALHEFYELRDRLTRLLIYG
;
A
#
# COMPACT_ATOMS: atom_id res chain seq x y z
N VAL A 1 -12.26 6.90 8.76
CA VAL A 1 -13.61 6.52 8.24
C VAL A 1 -13.56 6.13 6.75
N ALA A 2 -12.88 6.89 5.88
CA ALA A 2 -12.79 6.60 4.45
C ALA A 2 -12.07 5.27 4.12
N GLU A 3 -10.89 5.01 4.72
CA GLU A 3 -10.16 3.74 4.57
C GLU A 3 -11.05 2.52 4.83
N VAL A 4 -11.81 2.53 5.93
CA VAL A 4 -12.69 1.42 6.32
C VAL A 4 -13.78 1.20 5.28
N LYS A 5 -14.36 2.28 4.73
CA LYS A 5 -15.35 2.18 3.65
C LYS A 5 -14.71 1.56 2.40
N PHE A 6 -13.50 2.00 2.04
CA PHE A 6 -12.77 1.50 0.89
C PHE A 6 -12.44 0.00 1.01
N PHE A 7 -11.78 -0.42 2.09
CA PHE A 7 -11.44 -1.84 2.28
C PHE A 7 -12.69 -2.72 2.38
N ARG A 8 -13.78 -2.22 2.99
CA ARG A 8 -15.05 -2.93 3.02
C ARG A 8 -15.69 -3.05 1.63
N HIS A 9 -15.61 -2.01 0.81
CA HIS A 9 -16.07 -2.05 -0.58
C HIS A 9 -15.28 -3.09 -1.37
N MET A 10 -13.95 -3.06 -1.29
CA MET A 10 -13.08 -4.03 -1.98
C MET A 10 -13.35 -5.47 -1.53
N ALA A 11 -13.51 -5.70 -0.23
CA ALA A 11 -13.81 -7.03 0.31
C ALA A 11 -15.12 -7.63 -0.19
N ARG A 12 -16.11 -6.81 -0.60
CA ARG A 12 -17.36 -7.31 -1.19
C ARG A 12 -17.22 -7.69 -2.65
N ARG A 13 -16.24 -7.11 -3.35
CA ARG A 13 -16.06 -7.26 -4.80
C ARG A 13 -15.01 -8.28 -5.20
N VAL A 14 -14.10 -8.63 -4.31
CA VAL A 14 -13.13 -9.71 -4.56
C VAL A 14 -13.87 -11.05 -4.44
N PRO A 15 -13.97 -11.83 -5.53
CA PRO A 15 -14.74 -13.07 -5.54
C PRO A 15 -14.03 -14.11 -4.68
N HIS A 16 -14.61 -14.37 -3.50
CA HIS A 16 -14.14 -15.30 -2.49
C HIS A 16 -12.75 -14.96 -1.91
N ASP A 17 -12.76 -14.71 -0.59
CA ASP A 17 -11.62 -14.52 0.29
C ASP A 17 -11.01 -13.11 0.39
N THR A 18 -10.77 -12.70 1.63
CA THR A 18 -10.14 -11.44 2.03
C THR A 18 -8.61 -11.48 1.88
N PHE A 19 -8.09 -11.99 0.76
CA PHE A 19 -6.64 -12.20 0.58
C PHE A 19 -5.83 -10.91 0.57
N HIS A 20 -6.38 -9.82 0.02
CA HIS A 20 -5.76 -8.49 0.13
C HIS A 20 -5.59 -8.06 1.61
N LEU A 21 -6.56 -8.38 2.48
CA LEU A 21 -6.42 -8.14 3.92
C LEU A 21 -5.35 -9.04 4.56
N LYS A 22 -5.21 -10.30 4.12
CA LYS A 22 -4.13 -11.18 4.59
C LYS A 22 -2.76 -10.65 4.18
N CYS A 23 -2.62 -10.13 2.95
CA CYS A 23 -1.38 -9.48 2.50
C CYS A 23 -1.07 -8.27 3.38
N LEU A 24 -2.06 -7.39 3.57
CA LEU A 24 -1.93 -6.21 4.42
C LEU A 24 -1.57 -6.58 5.87
N GLN A 25 -2.19 -7.61 6.45
CA GLN A 25 -1.92 -8.09 7.79
C GLN A 25 -0.49 -8.63 7.93
N LEU A 26 -0.03 -9.44 6.96
CA LEU A 26 1.32 -9.97 6.98
C LEU A 26 2.35 -8.85 6.87
N CYS A 27 2.18 -7.94 5.91
CA CYS A 27 3.03 -6.78 5.74
C CYS A 27 3.01 -5.87 6.99
N ALA A 28 1.85 -5.63 7.60
CA ALA A 28 1.75 -4.85 8.84
C ALA A 28 2.48 -5.51 10.02
N ARG A 29 2.46 -6.84 10.12
CA ARG A 29 3.22 -7.57 11.15
C ARG A 29 4.73 -7.41 10.96
N VAL A 30 5.23 -7.51 9.73
CA VAL A 30 6.67 -7.35 9.47
C VAL A 30 7.13 -5.89 9.56
N LEU A 31 6.21 -4.92 9.44
CA LEU A 31 6.48 -3.50 9.69
C LEU A 31 6.65 -3.15 11.17
N VAL A 32 6.19 -4.01 12.10
CA VAL A 32 6.41 -3.75 13.53
C VAL A 32 7.92 -3.68 13.79
N GLY A 33 8.37 -2.55 14.33
CA GLY A 33 9.78 -2.29 14.61
C GLY A 33 10.60 -1.74 13.43
N THR A 34 9.97 -1.34 12.32
CA THR A 34 10.61 -0.48 11.30
C THR A 34 10.16 0.98 11.50
N GLY A 35 10.82 1.94 10.84
CA GLY A 35 10.44 3.36 10.87
C GLY A 35 9.26 3.69 9.95
N PHE A 36 8.74 2.71 9.20
CA PHE A 36 7.62 2.90 8.28
C PHE A 36 6.27 3.03 9.01
N PRO A 37 5.52 4.12 8.79
CA PRO A 37 4.15 4.22 9.29
C PRO A 37 3.26 3.12 8.69
N THR A 38 2.43 2.48 9.51
CA THR A 38 1.43 1.50 9.01
C THR A 38 0.49 2.11 7.97
N TYR A 39 0.27 3.43 8.03
CA TYR A 39 -0.51 4.16 7.04
C TYR A 39 0.08 4.08 5.63
N THR A 40 1.41 4.12 5.48
CA THR A 40 2.11 3.99 4.20
C THR A 40 1.72 2.71 3.47
N LEU A 41 1.74 1.59 4.19
CA LEU A 41 1.39 0.30 3.63
C LEU A 41 -0.08 0.22 3.21
N LYS A 42 -0.99 0.80 4.00
CA LYS A 42 -2.40 0.86 3.60
C LYS A 42 -2.54 1.63 2.29
N THR A 43 -1.90 2.79 2.16
CA THR A 43 -1.94 3.60 0.94
C THR A 43 -1.41 2.82 -0.27
N VAL A 44 -0.28 2.13 -0.14
CA VAL A 44 0.25 1.22 -1.17
C VAL A 44 -0.76 0.16 -1.58
N VAL A 45 -1.37 -0.54 -0.61
CA VAL A 45 -2.36 -1.58 -0.90
C VAL A 45 -3.63 -1.00 -1.53
N MET A 46 -4.07 0.20 -1.14
CA MET A 46 -5.23 0.86 -1.73
C MET A 46 -4.98 1.19 -3.22
N HIS A 47 -3.81 1.75 -3.57
CA HIS A 47 -3.41 1.99 -4.97
C HIS A 47 -3.30 0.70 -5.79
N LEU A 48 -2.77 -0.37 -5.20
CA LEU A 48 -2.72 -1.66 -5.90
C LEU A 48 -4.11 -2.29 -6.09
N LEU A 49 -5.04 -2.08 -5.16
CA LEU A 49 -6.41 -2.56 -5.28
C LEU A 49 -7.20 -1.88 -6.40
N THR A 50 -6.82 -0.66 -6.80
CA THR A 50 -7.44 0.05 -7.92
C THR A 50 -6.74 -0.17 -9.26
N THR A 51 -5.47 -0.58 -9.27
CA THR A 51 -4.68 -0.80 -10.50
C THR A 51 -4.63 -2.26 -10.94
N ILE A 52 -4.68 -3.21 -10.00
CA ILE A 52 -4.68 -4.64 -10.29
C ILE A 52 -6.12 -5.14 -10.39
N PRO A 53 -6.50 -5.87 -11.46
CA PRO A 53 -7.82 -6.48 -11.54
C PRO A 53 -8.17 -7.31 -10.31
N LEU A 54 -9.38 -7.16 -9.78
CA LEU A 54 -9.84 -7.86 -8.56
C LEU A 54 -9.75 -9.39 -8.67
N SER A 55 -9.81 -9.94 -9.89
CA SER A 55 -9.58 -11.36 -10.17
C SER A 55 -8.17 -11.86 -9.83
N GLY A 56 -7.19 -10.96 -9.72
CA GLY A 56 -5.82 -11.23 -9.32
C GLY A 56 -5.56 -11.13 -7.81
N TRP A 57 -6.60 -10.93 -7.00
CA TRP A 57 -6.51 -10.90 -5.53
C TRP A 57 -7.03 -12.19 -4.90
N ARG A 58 -6.57 -13.33 -5.43
CA ARG A 58 -6.96 -14.68 -5.00
C ARG A 58 -5.82 -15.38 -4.27
N GLY A 59 -6.13 -16.45 -3.55
CA GLY A 59 -5.16 -17.15 -2.70
C GLY A 59 -3.95 -17.70 -3.43
N ARG A 60 -4.16 -18.23 -4.65
CA ARG A 60 -3.06 -18.72 -5.50
C ARG A 60 -2.07 -17.61 -5.90
N ASP A 61 -2.53 -16.36 -5.91
CA ASP A 61 -1.76 -15.18 -6.32
C ASP A 61 -1.15 -14.46 -5.10
N PHE A 62 -1.27 -15.03 -3.89
CA PHE A 62 -0.88 -14.39 -2.63
C PHE A 62 0.59 -13.94 -2.61
N LEU A 63 1.52 -14.82 -2.95
CA LEU A 63 2.95 -14.49 -2.98
C LEU A 63 3.25 -13.40 -4.02
N LEU A 64 2.60 -13.48 -5.18
CA LEU A 64 2.72 -12.45 -6.22
C LEU A 64 2.22 -11.09 -5.71
N ARG A 65 1.11 -11.04 -4.98
CA ARG A 65 0.58 -9.80 -4.38
C ARG A 65 1.49 -9.23 -3.30
N LEU A 66 2.17 -10.06 -2.51
CA LEU A 66 3.19 -9.58 -1.58
C LEU A 66 4.38 -8.97 -2.31
N GLU A 67 4.82 -9.58 -3.40
CA GLU A 67 5.88 -9.05 -4.26
C GLU A 67 5.46 -7.70 -4.89
N ASP A 68 4.23 -7.60 -5.39
CA ASP A 68 3.70 -6.34 -5.94
C ASP A 68 3.67 -5.22 -4.90
N ILE A 69 3.26 -5.52 -3.66
CA ILE A 69 3.27 -4.55 -2.55
C ILE A 69 4.70 -4.06 -2.30
N MET A 70 5.68 -4.97 -2.20
CA MET A 70 7.07 -4.60 -1.95
C MET A 70 7.68 -3.83 -3.12
N ARG A 71 7.38 -4.24 -4.36
CA ARG A 71 7.84 -3.56 -5.57
C ARG A 71 7.27 -2.16 -5.67
N TYR A 72 5.96 -2.00 -5.46
CA TYR A 72 5.31 -0.69 -5.51
C TYR A 72 5.86 0.24 -4.42
N LEU A 73 6.02 -0.25 -3.19
CA LEU A 73 6.62 0.53 -2.10
C LEU A 73 8.06 0.97 -2.45
N ARG A 74 8.87 0.07 -3.04
CA ARG A 74 10.22 0.41 -3.49
C ARG A 74 10.20 1.52 -4.54
N CYS A 75 9.35 1.40 -5.56
CA CYS A 75 9.22 2.42 -6.59
C CYS A 75 8.83 3.78 -5.98
N CYS A 76 7.85 3.80 -5.07
CA CYS A 76 7.48 5.02 -4.36
C CYS A 76 8.65 5.63 -3.57
N LEU A 77 9.49 4.81 -2.95
CA LEU A 77 10.68 5.28 -2.23
C LEU A 77 11.72 5.87 -3.19
N GLU A 78 12.02 5.17 -4.28
CA GLU A 78 12.99 5.61 -5.30
C GLU A 78 12.56 6.93 -5.96
N GLU A 79 11.28 7.06 -6.29
CA GLU A 79 10.66 8.28 -6.83
C GLU A 79 10.37 9.33 -5.75
N LYS A 80 10.53 8.98 -4.46
CA LYS A 80 10.23 9.83 -3.29
C LYS A 80 8.79 10.37 -3.32
N CYS A 81 7.89 9.57 -3.87
CA CYS A 81 6.51 9.93 -4.13
C CYS A 81 5.56 8.80 -3.74
N LEU A 82 4.63 9.11 -2.86
CA LEU A 82 3.48 8.27 -2.55
C LEU A 82 2.28 9.17 -2.32
N ASP A 83 1.44 9.30 -3.34
CA ASP A 83 0.25 10.14 -3.29
C ASP A 83 -0.77 9.60 -2.30
N HIS A 84 -1.36 10.52 -1.52
CA HIS A 84 -2.43 10.18 -0.61
C HIS A 84 -3.66 9.67 -1.36
N PHE A 85 -4.07 8.43 -1.10
CA PHE A 85 -5.06 7.69 -1.90
C PHE A 85 -6.43 8.36 -2.11
N PHE A 86 -6.94 9.13 -1.13
CA PHE A 86 -8.28 9.73 -1.17
C PHE A 86 -8.37 11.13 -1.81
N PHE A 87 -7.27 11.70 -2.29
CA PHE A 87 -7.24 13.03 -2.90
C PHE A 87 -6.92 12.89 -4.39
N GLY A 88 -7.70 13.53 -5.27
CA GLY A 88 -7.40 13.60 -6.71
C GLY A 88 -7.29 12.26 -7.44
N ASN A 89 -7.67 11.15 -6.82
CA ASN A 89 -7.45 9.82 -7.37
C ASN A 89 -8.56 9.42 -8.32
N GLU A 90 -8.28 9.52 -9.62
CA GLU A 90 -9.21 9.15 -10.70
C GLU A 90 -9.58 7.66 -10.71
N ASN A 91 -8.78 6.80 -10.08
CA ASN A 91 -9.05 5.36 -9.99
C ASN A 91 -9.95 4.98 -8.80
N MET A 92 -10.52 5.97 -8.09
CA MET A 92 -11.44 5.71 -6.98
C MET A 92 -12.72 5.03 -7.51
N PRO A 93 -13.19 3.93 -6.88
CA PRO A 93 -14.46 3.32 -7.24
C PRO A 93 -15.62 4.33 -7.14
N GLU A 94 -16.45 4.41 -8.18
CA GLU A 94 -17.58 5.33 -8.26
C GLU A 94 -18.59 5.16 -7.11
N GLU A 95 -18.68 3.94 -6.54
CA GLU A 95 -19.55 3.65 -5.41
C GLU A 95 -19.06 4.26 -4.08
N ILE A 96 -17.83 4.77 -4.03
CA ILE A 96 -17.26 5.48 -2.88
C ILE A 96 -17.35 6.99 -3.13
N VAL A 97 -18.47 7.58 -2.72
CA VAL A 97 -18.67 9.02 -2.80
C VAL A 97 -17.78 9.75 -1.79
N LEU A 98 -16.82 10.51 -2.31
CA LEU A 98 -15.99 11.45 -1.54
C LEU A 98 -16.54 12.89 -1.67
N PRO A 99 -16.30 13.77 -0.69
CA PRO A 99 -16.56 15.20 -0.86
C PRO A 99 -15.86 15.77 -2.09
N PRO A 100 -16.47 16.71 -2.85
CA PRO A 100 -15.83 17.33 -4.02
C PRO A 100 -14.45 17.92 -3.72
N SER A 101 -14.30 18.51 -2.53
CA SER A 101 -13.02 19.06 -2.06
C SER A 101 -11.88 18.05 -1.96
N LEU A 102 -12.18 16.75 -1.83
CA LEU A 102 -11.15 15.70 -1.88
C LEU A 102 -10.94 15.21 -3.32
N GLN A 103 -11.99 15.15 -4.13
CA GLN A 103 -11.90 14.69 -5.52
C GLN A 103 -11.12 15.67 -6.40
N GLU A 104 -11.29 16.97 -6.20
CA GLU A 104 -10.68 18.03 -7.01
C GLU A 104 -9.30 18.47 -6.48
N ALA A 105 -8.90 18.00 -5.30
CA ALA A 105 -7.64 18.39 -4.69
C ALA A 105 -6.45 17.61 -5.27
N GLU A 106 -5.33 18.30 -5.43
CA GLU A 106 -4.05 17.65 -5.72
C GLU A 106 -3.68 16.70 -4.58
N PRO A 107 -3.28 15.44 -4.87
CA PRO A 107 -2.93 14.50 -3.84
C PRO A 107 -1.69 14.94 -3.06
N PRO A 108 -1.75 15.06 -1.73
CA PRO A 108 -0.55 15.30 -0.94
C PRO A 108 0.43 14.11 -1.06
N ASN A 109 1.68 14.40 -1.41
CA ASN A 109 2.75 13.40 -1.42
C ASN A 109 3.17 13.06 0.03
N LEU A 110 2.91 11.82 0.46
CA LEU A 110 3.26 11.32 1.78
C LEU A 110 4.79 11.19 1.99
N PHE A 111 5.55 11.10 0.90
CA PHE A 111 7.01 10.98 0.89
C PHE A 111 7.72 12.29 0.56
N GLN A 112 7.01 13.43 0.64
CA GLN A 112 7.61 14.75 0.38
C GLN A 112 8.87 15.02 1.21
N HIS A 113 8.92 14.53 2.45
CA HIS A 113 10.08 14.66 3.33
C HIS A 113 11.32 13.90 2.82
N LEU A 114 11.15 12.81 2.06
CA LEU A 114 12.25 12.06 1.45
C LEU A 114 12.92 12.86 0.31
N ALA A 115 12.17 13.75 -0.34
CA ALA A 115 12.72 14.66 -1.35
C ALA A 115 13.58 15.79 -0.75
N GLN A 116 13.37 16.11 0.53
CA GLN A 116 14.00 17.26 1.19
C GLN A 116 15.34 16.89 1.85
N ASP A 117 15.50 15.64 2.30
CA ASP A 117 16.71 15.19 2.99
C ASP A 117 17.24 13.84 2.45
N PRO A 118 18.44 13.83 1.82
CA PRO A 118 19.08 12.60 1.35
C PRO A 118 19.34 11.57 2.46
N ALA A 119 19.61 11.99 3.70
CA ALA A 119 19.86 11.06 4.80
C ALA A 119 18.58 10.31 5.19
N THR A 120 17.47 11.04 5.33
CA THR A 120 16.15 10.44 5.57
C THR A 120 15.74 9.49 4.44
N HIS A 121 16.00 9.85 3.18
CA HIS A 121 15.75 8.94 2.05
C HIS A 121 16.61 7.67 2.09
N ALA A 122 17.90 7.79 2.38
CA ALA A 122 18.79 6.64 2.51
C ALA A 122 18.37 5.72 3.67
N GLN A 123 17.95 6.29 4.80
CA GLN A 123 17.42 5.53 5.93
C GLN A 123 16.13 4.78 5.54
N ALA A 124 15.19 5.44 4.86
CA ALA A 124 13.96 4.78 4.42
C ALA A 124 14.23 3.60 3.46
N LEU A 125 15.20 3.75 2.54
CA LEU A 125 15.64 2.65 1.67
C LEU A 125 16.28 1.51 2.46
N HIS A 126 17.10 1.82 3.47
CA HIS A 126 17.70 0.81 4.34
C HIS A 126 16.63 0.02 5.10
N GLU A 127 15.70 0.70 5.76
CA GLU A 127 14.58 0.09 6.46
C GLU A 127 13.69 -0.75 5.52
N PHE A 128 13.55 -0.35 4.25
CA PHE A 128 12.82 -1.12 3.26
C PHE A 128 13.51 -2.45 2.96
N TYR A 129 14.83 -2.45 2.83
CA TYR A 129 15.58 -3.69 2.61
C TYR A 129 15.53 -4.62 3.80
N GLU A 130 15.57 -4.09 5.03
CA GLU A 130 15.35 -4.89 6.25
C GLU A 130 13.94 -5.48 6.30
N LEU A 131 12.92 -4.69 5.95
CA LEU A 131 11.53 -5.14 5.86
C LEU A 131 11.38 -6.30 4.87
N ARG A 132 11.96 -6.14 3.67
CA ARG A 132 11.94 -7.18 2.62
C ARG A 132 12.62 -8.46 3.10
N ASP A 133 13.78 -8.33 3.73
CA ASP A 133 14.55 -9.45 4.25
C ASP A 133 13.81 -10.19 5.40
N ARG A 134 13.16 -9.43 6.30
CA ARG A 134 12.26 -9.99 7.33
C ARG A 134 11.08 -10.74 6.72
N LEU A 135 10.44 -10.18 5.69
CA LEU A 135 9.34 -10.83 4.97
C LEU A 135 9.83 -12.13 4.32
N THR A 136 10.96 -12.10 3.61
CA THR A 136 11.55 -13.29 2.98
C THR A 136 11.84 -14.39 4.00
N ARG A 137 12.46 -14.05 5.13
CA ARG A 137 12.68 -15.02 6.23
C ARG A 137 11.37 -15.62 6.73
N LEU A 138 10.34 -14.80 6.93
CA LEU A 138 9.04 -15.27 7.40
C LEU A 138 8.37 -16.21 6.38
N LEU A 139 8.55 -15.97 5.08
CA LEU A 139 7.98 -16.82 4.02
C LEU A 139 8.74 -18.15 3.83
N ILE A 140 10.04 -18.19 4.16
CA ILE A 140 10.87 -19.40 4.01
C ILE A 140 10.79 -20.27 5.28
N TYR A 141 10.77 -19.64 6.46
CA TYR A 141 10.96 -20.34 7.75
C TYR A 141 9.75 -20.27 8.70
N GLY A 142 8.69 -19.52 8.36
CA GLY A 142 7.48 -19.37 9.16
C GLY A 142 6.35 -20.27 8.69
#